data_AF-A0A355YRY8-F1
#
_entry.id   AF-A0A355YRY8-F1
#
_cell.length_a   1.000
_cell.length_b   1.000
_cell.length_c   1.000
_cell.angle_alpha   90.00
_cell.angle_beta   90.00
_cell.angle_gamma   90.00
#
_symmetry.space_group_name_H-M   'P 1'
#
loop_
_entity.id
_entity.type
_entity.pdbx_description
1 polymer ?
#
loop_
_entity_poly.entity_id
_entity_poly.type
_entity_poly.pdbx_seq_one_letter_code
_entity_poly.pdbx_strand_id
1 'polypeptide(L)'
;HNESIDIKVKRGVNVIWQKSPYAVDVLSRHATSLQATNIGQINSASMNKATAKKLEVAQDDEYLGVPVAINETVANNCVFVNANHSTGVQS
;
A
#
# COMPACT_ATOMS: atom_id res chain seq x y z
N HIS A 1 -14.01 -7.24 12.00
CA HIS A 1 -13.92 -8.27 10.95
C HIS A 1 -12.45 -8.40 10.63
N ASN A 2 -11.84 -9.54 10.96
CA ASN A 2 -10.39 -9.75 10.88
C ASN A 2 -10.13 -10.58 9.62
N GLU A 3 -10.13 -9.93 8.46
CA GLU A 3 -9.80 -10.58 7.20
C GLU A 3 -8.27 -10.70 7.12
N SER A 4 -7.80 -11.93 7.21
CA SER A 4 -6.40 -12.30 7.08
C SER A 4 -5.90 -11.95 5.67
N ILE A 5 -5.07 -10.91 5.57
CA ILE A 5 -4.43 -10.49 4.33
C ILE A 5 -3.41 -11.58 3.95
N ASP A 6 -3.63 -12.27 2.84
CA ASP A 6 -2.73 -13.29 2.30
C ASP A 6 -1.45 -12.61 1.79
N ILE A 7 -0.42 -12.52 2.64
CA ILE A 7 0.88 -11.96 2.28
C ILE A 7 1.68 -13.01 1.47
N LYS A 8 1.16 -13.47 0.33
CA LYS A 8 1.97 -14.19 -0.65
C LYS A 8 2.91 -13.20 -1.34
N VAL A 9 3.98 -12.82 -0.64
CA VAL A 9 5.12 -12.14 -1.27
C VAL A 9 5.70 -13.10 -2.30
N LYS A 10 5.35 -12.94 -3.58
CA LYS A 10 6.00 -13.67 -4.66
C LYS A 10 7.51 -13.38 -4.57
N ARG A 11 8.31 -14.43 -4.43
CA ARG A 11 9.78 -14.33 -4.28
C ARG A 11 10.38 -13.44 -5.37
N GLY A 12 11.26 -12.53 -4.97
CA GLY A 12 11.94 -11.62 -5.88
C GLY A 12 11.11 -10.39 -6.28
N VAL A 13 10.17 -9.96 -5.45
CA VAL A 13 9.59 -8.60 -5.46
C VAL A 13 9.85 -7.97 -4.10
N ASN A 14 10.45 -6.77 -4.08
CA ASN A 14 10.69 -6.03 -2.86
C ASN A 14 9.50 -5.12 -2.56
N VAL A 15 8.99 -5.20 -1.34
CA VAL A 15 7.87 -4.37 -0.87
C VAL A 15 8.41 -3.36 0.12
N ILE A 16 8.39 -2.08 -0.26
CA ILE A 16 8.88 -0.97 0.55
C ILE A 16 7.67 -0.26 1.17
N TRP A 17 7.54 -0.40 2.48
CA TRP A 17 6.53 0.32 3.26
C TRP A 17 7.02 1.74 3.58
N GLN A 18 6.38 2.72 2.97
CA GLN A 18 6.60 4.12 3.27
C GLN A 18 5.70 4.48 4.46
N LYS A 19 6.23 4.27 5.67
CA LYS A 19 5.49 4.54 6.91
C LYS A 19 5.16 6.03 6.99
N SER A 20 3.87 6.33 7.02
CA SER A 20 3.42 7.66 7.36
C SER A 20 3.37 7.82 8.89
N PRO A 21 3.87 8.94 9.45
CA PRO A 21 3.80 9.19 10.89
C PRO A 21 2.35 9.18 11.41
N TYR A 22 1.38 9.54 10.56
CA TYR A 22 -0.04 9.57 10.90
C TYR A 22 -0.68 8.18 10.96
N ALA A 23 -0.07 7.18 10.33
CA ALA A 23 -0.53 5.81 10.37
C ALA A 23 -0.26 5.16 11.74
N VAL A 24 0.73 5.65 12.50
CA VAL A 24 1.15 5.04 13.79
C VAL A 24 0.36 5.61 14.97
N ASP A 25 0.02 6.90 14.95
CA ASP A 25 -0.69 7.56 16.03
C ASP A 25 -2.21 7.33 15.95
N VAL A 26 -2.78 6.76 17.02
CA VAL A 26 -4.21 6.37 17.06
C VAL A 26 -5.14 7.59 16.97
N LEU A 27 -4.76 8.72 17.59
CA LEU A 27 -5.57 9.94 17.55
C LEU A 27 -5.60 10.53 16.14
N SER A 28 -4.43 10.60 15.50
CA SER A 28 -4.26 11.10 14.13
C SER A 28 -4.99 10.21 13.13
N ARG A 29 -4.90 8.88 13.28
CA ARG A 29 -5.59 7.92 12.40
C ARG A 29 -7.10 8.09 12.42
N HIS A 30 -7.69 8.43 13.57
CA HIS A 30 -9.14 8.62 13.69
C HIS A 30 -9.61 10.08 13.56
N ALA A 31 -8.69 11.03 13.39
CA ALA A 31 -9.02 12.43 13.21
C ALA A 31 -9.67 12.65 11.83
N THR A 32 -10.97 12.93 11.81
CA THR A 32 -11.74 13.21 10.58
C THR A 32 -11.13 14.34 9.76
N SER A 33 -10.60 15.37 10.42
CA SER A 33 -9.92 16.49 9.77
C SER A 33 -8.68 16.04 8.99
N LEU A 34 -7.91 15.09 9.52
CA LEU A 34 -6.73 14.53 8.84
C LEU A 34 -7.14 13.64 7.68
N GLN A 35 -8.15 12.79 7.88
CA GLN A 35 -8.67 11.90 6.84
C GLN A 35 -9.30 12.65 5.65
N ALA A 36 -9.79 13.87 5.88
CA ALA A 36 -10.28 14.75 4.82
C ALA A 36 -9.17 15.42 3.99
N THR A 37 -7.90 15.37 4.44
CA THR A 37 -6.79 15.94 3.69
C THR A 37 -6.24 14.96 2.64
N ASN A 38 -5.55 15.50 1.63
CA ASN A 38 -4.80 14.70 0.67
C ASN A 38 -3.82 13.73 1.36
N ILE A 39 -3.29 14.11 2.52
CA ILE A 39 -2.39 13.26 3.31
C ILE A 39 -3.17 12.07 3.87
N GLY A 40 -4.27 12.29 4.57
CA GLY A 40 -5.08 11.19 5.14
C GLY A 40 -5.63 10.22 4.10
N GLN A 41 -5.86 10.70 2.87
CA GLN A 41 -6.32 9.90 1.73
C GLN A 41 -5.20 9.11 1.02
N ILE A 42 -3.93 9.24 1.45
CA ILE A 42 -2.83 8.45 0.87
C ILE A 42 -3.04 6.96 1.19
N ASN A 43 -3.40 6.22 0.15
CA ASN A 43 -3.53 4.78 0.17
C ASN A 43 -3.22 4.24 -1.23
N SER A 44 -1.96 3.89 -1.52
CA SER A 44 -1.58 3.35 -2.82
C SER A 44 -0.37 2.40 -2.76
N ALA A 45 -0.45 1.33 -3.54
CA ALA A 45 0.63 0.38 -3.79
C ALA A 45 1.18 0.66 -5.20
N SER A 46 2.23 1.48 -5.26
CA SER A 46 2.83 1.94 -6.50
C SER A 46 3.83 0.92 -7.04
N MET A 47 3.65 0.49 -8.29
CA MET A 47 4.53 -0.47 -8.96
C MET A 47 4.52 -0.24 -10.48
N ASN A 48 5.50 -0.75 -11.21
CA ASN A 48 5.48 -0.64 -12.67
C ASN A 48 4.71 -1.79 -13.34
N LYS A 49 4.44 -1.68 -14.65
CA LYS A 49 3.67 -2.70 -15.40
C LYS A 49 4.31 -4.08 -15.36
N ALA A 50 5.64 -4.17 -15.43
CA ALA A 50 6.34 -5.44 -15.39
C ALA A 50 6.14 -6.15 -14.04
N THR A 51 6.17 -5.39 -12.94
CA THR A 51 5.95 -5.89 -11.59
C THR A 51 4.48 -6.25 -11.37
N ALA A 52 3.55 -5.43 -11.83
CA ALA A 52 2.11 -5.73 -11.80
C ALA A 52 1.78 -7.04 -12.51
N LYS A 53 2.33 -7.25 -13.72
CA LYS A 53 2.19 -8.51 -14.47
C LYS A 53 2.78 -9.71 -13.73
N LYS A 54 3.93 -9.56 -13.09
CA LYS A 54 4.56 -10.62 -12.28
C LYS A 54 3.73 -10.97 -11.04
N LEU A 55 3.12 -9.95 -10.43
CA LEU A 55 2.25 -10.09 -9.28
C LEU A 55 0.84 -10.58 -9.64
N GLU A 56 0.46 -10.52 -10.92
CA GLU A 56 -0.89 -10.85 -11.42
C GLU A 56 -1.95 -9.89 -10.86
N VAL A 57 -1.60 -8.60 -10.77
CA VAL A 57 -2.51 -7.51 -10.36
C VAL A 57 -2.64 -6.49 -11.49
N ALA A 58 -3.81 -5.88 -11.60
CA ALA A 58 -4.10 -4.80 -12.55
C ALA A 58 -4.13 -3.42 -11.86
N GLN A 59 -4.32 -2.38 -12.65
CA GLN A 59 -4.63 -1.04 -12.14
C GLN A 59 -5.93 -1.11 -11.32
N ASP A 60 -5.96 -0.44 -10.17
CA ASP A 60 -7.10 -0.38 -9.24
C ASP A 60 -7.48 -1.69 -8.53
N ASP A 61 -6.79 -2.82 -8.82
CA ASP A 61 -6.84 -4.02 -7.98
C ASP A 61 -6.21 -3.73 -6.61
N GLU A 62 -6.44 -4.61 -5.63
CA GLU A 62 -5.79 -4.51 -4.33
C GLU A 62 -4.54 -5.39 -4.23
N TYR A 63 -3.44 -4.81 -3.77
CA TYR A 63 -2.23 -5.51 -3.36
C TYR A 63 -1.99 -5.27 -1.86
N LEU A 64 -2.03 -6.34 -1.06
CA LEU A 64 -1.92 -6.28 0.41
C LEU A 64 -2.98 -5.37 1.07
N GLY A 65 -4.19 -5.30 0.49
CA GLY A 65 -5.29 -4.45 0.96
C GLY A 65 -5.12 -2.96 0.65
N VAL A 66 -4.24 -2.63 -0.31
CA VAL A 66 -3.98 -1.26 -0.77
C VAL A 66 -4.17 -1.21 -2.29
N PRO A 67 -4.88 -0.19 -2.84
CA PRO A 67 -5.15 -0.12 -4.28
C PRO A 67 -3.86 0.09 -5.07
N VAL A 68 -3.74 -0.65 -6.17
CA VAL A 68 -2.58 -0.66 -7.06
C VAL A 68 -2.56 0.59 -7.93
N ALA A 69 -1.43 1.28 -7.93
CA ALA A 69 -1.15 2.38 -8.82
C ALA A 69 0.01 2.01 -9.75
N ILE A 70 -0.27 1.89 -11.04
CA ILE A 70 0.76 1.58 -12.02
C ILE A 70 1.53 2.86 -12.37
N ASN A 71 2.82 2.88 -12.00
CA ASN A 71 3.72 3.98 -12.25
C ASN A 71 5.04 3.48 -12.85
N GLU A 72 5.36 3.91 -14.06
CA GLU A 72 6.55 3.49 -14.81
C GLU A 72 7.86 4.03 -14.22
N THR A 73 7.81 5.00 -13.30
CA THR A 73 9.01 5.49 -12.61
C THR A 73 9.50 4.53 -11.52
N VAL A 74 8.65 3.57 -11.11
CA VAL A 74 9.03 2.55 -10.13
C VAL A 74 9.94 1.51 -10.79
N ALA A 75 11.01 1.15 -10.09
CA ALA A 75 11.94 0.14 -10.56
C ALA A 75 11.28 -1.25 -10.69
N ASN A 76 11.82 -2.08 -11.59
CA ASN A 76 11.36 -3.46 -11.75
C ASN A 76 11.46 -4.23 -10.43
N ASN A 77 10.45 -5.07 -10.17
CA ASN A 77 10.33 -5.89 -8.97
C ASN A 77 10.25 -5.08 -7.67
N CYS A 78 9.83 -3.82 -7.71
CA CYS A 78 9.59 -3.02 -6.52
C CYS A 78 8.12 -2.62 -6.41
N VAL A 79 7.59 -2.66 -5.19
CA VAL A 79 6.29 -2.10 -4.83
C VAL A 79 6.50 -1.13 -3.68
N PHE A 80 6.06 0.11 -3.86
CA PHE A 80 6.07 1.13 -2.82
C PHE A 80 4.66 1.27 -2.24
N VAL A 81 4.49 0.87 -0.99
CA VAL A 81 3.19 0.95 -0.32
C VAL A 81 3.16 2.17 0.58
N ASN A 82 2.30 3.12 0.23
CA ASN A 82 1.96 4.28 1.06
C ASN A 82 0.55 4.09 1.59
N ALA A 83 0.40 3.83 2.88
CA ALA A 83 -0.90 3.72 3.52
C ALA A 83 -0.93 4.54 4.79
N ASN A 84 -1.95 5.40 4.92
CA ASN A 84 -2.23 6.14 6.15
C ASN A 84 -3.18 5.41 7.09
N HIS A 85 -3.73 4.28 6.66
CA HIS A 85 -4.56 3.41 7.47
C HIS A 85 -3.76 2.20 7.93
N SER A 86 -4.26 1.53 8.98
CA SER A 86 -3.66 0.31 9.49
C SER A 86 -3.82 -0.81 8.47
N THR A 87 -2.90 -0.93 7.53
CA THR A 87 -2.74 -2.14 6.74
C THR A 87 -2.27 -3.23 7.68
N GLY A 88 -2.93 -4.39 7.73
CA GLY A 88 -2.75 -5.47 8.70
C GLY A 88 -1.37 -6.16 8.75
N VAL A 89 -0.31 -5.49 8.31
CA VAL A 89 1.07 -5.92 8.47
C VAL A 89 1.44 -5.79 9.93
N GLN A 90 1.37 -6.91 10.66
CA GLN A 90 1.96 -7.01 11.99
C GLN A 90 3.44 -6.66 11.89
N SER A 91 3.89 -5.77 12.77
CA SER A 91 5.31 -5.47 12.99
C SER A 91 6.05 -6.69 13.53
#